data_AF-A0A139PVE8-F1
#
_entry.id   AF-A0A139PVE8-F1
#
_cell.length_a   1.000
_cell.length_b   1.000
_cell.length_c   1.000
_cell.angle_alpha   90.00
_cell.angle_beta   90.00
_cell.angle_gamma   90.00
#
_symmetry.space_group_name_H-M   'P 1'
#
loop_
_entity.id
_entity.type
_entity.pdbx_description
1 polymer ?
#
loop_
_entity_poly.entity_id
_entity_poly.type
_entity_poly.pdbx_seq_one_letter_code
_entity_poly.pdbx_strand_id
1 'polypeptide(L)'
;MSYAELAEGLVEVDTAGWAEGWEKLSGRIKEGFETIAKEMEEHGGGNALVVSHGMTIGTMVYLINGMHPHGLDNGSVTILEYENGQFTVEIVGDRSYRELGREKMEEPSIQSK
;
A
#
# COMPACT_ATOMS: atom_id res chain seq x y z
N MET A 1 13.53 -1.49 -14.57
CA MET A 1 12.67 -2.67 -14.64
C MET A 1 11.33 -2.25 -14.08
N SER A 2 10.28 -2.37 -14.89
CA SER A 2 8.90 -2.13 -14.48
C SER A 2 8.38 -3.26 -13.58
N TYR A 3 7.28 -3.03 -12.88
CA TYR A 3 6.61 -4.09 -12.12
C TYR A 3 6.11 -5.23 -13.01
N ALA A 4 5.70 -4.92 -14.25
CA ALA A 4 5.29 -5.93 -15.22
C ALA A 4 6.46 -6.84 -15.62
N GLU A 5 7.60 -6.25 -16.02
CA GLU A 5 8.81 -7.01 -16.37
C GLU A 5 9.30 -7.88 -15.22
N LEU A 6 9.19 -7.40 -13.97
CA LEU A 6 9.57 -8.18 -12.80
C LEU A 6 8.63 -9.38 -12.58
N ALA A 7 7.32 -9.18 -12.70
CA ALA A 7 6.35 -10.26 -12.53
C ALA A 7 6.53 -11.35 -13.61
N GLU A 8 6.66 -10.94 -14.87
CA GLU A 8 6.88 -11.89 -15.98
C GLU A 8 8.22 -12.62 -15.84
N GLY A 9 9.29 -11.92 -15.47
CA GLY A 9 10.60 -12.55 -15.23
C GLY A 9 10.58 -13.58 -14.10
N LEU A 10 9.76 -13.37 -13.07
CA LEU A 10 9.56 -14.36 -11.99
C LEU A 10 8.81 -15.59 -12.47
N VAL A 11 7.79 -15.42 -13.32
CA VAL A 11 7.06 -16.54 -13.93
C VAL A 11 7.98 -17.35 -14.85
N GLU A 12 8.82 -16.70 -15.64
CA GLU A 12 9.73 -17.36 -16.59
C GLU A 12 10.69 -18.34 -15.89
N VAL A 13 11.18 -17.97 -14.70
CA VAL A 13 12.14 -18.79 -13.94
C VAL A 13 11.47 -19.74 -12.93
N ASP A 14 10.15 -19.65 -12.75
CA ASP A 14 9.44 -20.45 -11.77
C ASP A 14 9.02 -21.82 -12.31
N THR A 15 9.84 -22.82 -12.00
CA THR A 15 9.56 -24.22 -12.37
C THR A 15 8.39 -24.86 -11.60
N ALA A 16 7.96 -24.27 -10.47
CA ALA A 16 6.88 -24.80 -9.64
C ALA A 16 5.49 -24.29 -10.06
N GLY A 17 5.42 -23.19 -10.83
CA GLY A 17 4.17 -22.62 -11.34
C GLY A 17 3.32 -21.90 -10.28
N TRP A 18 3.97 -21.32 -9.27
CA TRP A 18 3.35 -20.56 -8.18
C TRP A 18 3.36 -19.05 -8.41
N ALA A 19 4.32 -18.54 -9.20
CA ALA A 19 4.45 -17.14 -9.51
C ALA A 19 3.23 -16.65 -10.32
N GLU A 20 2.85 -15.40 -10.08
CA GLU A 20 1.75 -14.75 -10.78
C GLU A 20 2.32 -13.77 -11.80
N GLY A 21 1.85 -13.87 -13.05
CA GLY A 21 2.14 -12.89 -14.09
C GLY A 21 1.49 -11.53 -13.79
N TRP A 22 1.90 -10.51 -14.54
CA TRP A 22 1.54 -9.13 -14.27
C TRP A 22 0.04 -8.89 -14.24
N GLU A 23 -0.70 -9.42 -15.22
CA GLU A 23 -2.14 -9.21 -15.35
C GLU A 23 -2.89 -9.72 -14.11
N LYS A 24 -2.57 -10.94 -13.67
CA LYS A 24 -3.20 -11.56 -12.50
C LYS A 24 -2.82 -10.83 -11.20
N LEU A 25 -1.53 -10.51 -11.04
CA LEU A 25 -1.01 -9.83 -9.85
C LEU A 25 -1.58 -8.42 -9.71
N SER A 26 -1.48 -7.60 -10.75
CA SER A 26 -1.99 -6.22 -10.74
C SER A 26 -3.51 -6.19 -10.61
N GLY A 27 -4.21 -7.09 -11.31
CA GLY A 27 -5.66 -7.23 -11.24
C GLY A 27 -6.17 -7.48 -9.83
N ARG A 28 -5.66 -8.51 -9.15
CA ARG A 28 -6.11 -8.82 -7.78
C ARG A 28 -5.74 -7.74 -6.75
N ILE A 29 -4.64 -7.02 -6.96
CA ILE A 29 -4.26 -5.91 -6.08
C ILE A 29 -5.27 -4.78 -6.24
N LYS A 30 -5.53 -4.34 -7.48
CA LYS A 30 -6.50 -3.26 -7.76
C LYS A 30 -7.89 -3.64 -7.26
N GLU A 31 -8.36 -4.84 -7.58
CA GLU A 31 -9.68 -5.33 -7.16
C GLU A 31 -9.82 -5.37 -5.63
N GLY A 32 -8.79 -5.83 -4.93
CA GLY A 32 -8.78 -5.87 -3.46
C GLY A 32 -8.93 -4.48 -2.83
N PHE A 33 -8.17 -3.50 -3.31
CA PHE A 33 -8.27 -2.12 -2.82
C PHE A 33 -9.62 -1.48 -3.20
N GLU A 34 -10.10 -1.67 -4.43
CA GLU A 34 -11.41 -1.17 -4.87
C GLU A 34 -12.57 -1.77 -4.08
N THR A 35 -12.49 -3.04 -3.71
CA THR A 35 -13.52 -3.70 -2.90
C THR A 35 -13.62 -3.04 -1.52
N ILE A 36 -12.48 -2.83 -0.85
CA ILE A 36 -12.43 -2.15 0.45
C ILE A 36 -12.98 -0.73 0.35
N ALA A 37 -12.57 0.02 -0.68
CA ALA A 37 -12.97 1.41 -0.83
C ALA A 37 -14.48 1.56 -1.12
N LYS A 38 -15.03 0.70 -1.99
CA LYS A 38 -16.49 0.67 -2.26
C LYS A 38 -17.29 0.29 -1.02
N GLU A 39 -16.86 -0.73 -0.28
CA GLU A 39 -17.53 -1.12 0.96
C GLU A 39 -17.52 0.03 1.97
N MET A 40 -16.39 0.74 2.12
CA MET A 40 -16.31 1.93 2.98
C MET A 40 -17.24 3.05 2.52
N GLU A 41 -17.28 3.35 1.22
CA GLU A 41 -18.15 4.37 0.64
C GLU A 41 -19.64 4.05 0.88
N GLU A 42 -20.05 2.79 0.69
CA GLU A 42 -21.40 2.30 0.97
C GLU A 42 -21.81 2.45 2.45
N HIS A 43 -20.85 2.42 3.37
CA HIS A 43 -21.07 2.57 4.81
C HIS A 43 -20.89 4.02 5.33
N GLY A 44 -20.82 5.01 4.42
CA GLY A 44 -20.74 6.43 4.77
C GLY A 44 -19.32 7.00 4.81
N GLY A 45 -18.34 6.26 4.29
CA GLY A 45 -16.95 6.69 4.16
C GLY A 45 -16.14 6.63 5.46
N GLY A 46 -14.98 7.30 5.44
CA GLY A 46 -14.05 7.35 6.56
C GLY A 46 -12.71 6.68 6.26
N ASN A 47 -11.93 6.43 7.31
CA ASN A 47 -10.55 5.94 7.17
C ASN A 47 -10.50 4.42 7.32
N ALA A 48 -9.85 3.73 6.38
CA ALA A 48 -9.49 2.33 6.48
C ALA A 48 -7.98 2.16 6.69
N LEU A 49 -7.58 1.16 7.50
CA LEU A 49 -6.17 0.77 7.65
C LEU A 49 -5.95 -0.56 6.93
N VAL A 50 -5.08 -0.54 5.91
CA VAL A 50 -4.68 -1.73 5.16
C VAL A 50 -3.21 -2.01 5.43
N VAL A 51 -2.92 -3.19 6.00
CA VAL A 51 -1.55 -3.65 6.23
C VAL A 51 -1.14 -4.59 5.10
N SER A 52 -0.05 -4.27 4.41
CA SER A 52 0.40 -5.01 3.22
C SER A 52 1.93 -5.00 3.07
N HIS A 53 2.41 -5.57 1.98
CA HIS A 53 3.83 -5.66 1.64
C HIS A 53 4.27 -4.54 0.69
N GLY A 54 5.56 -4.20 0.71
CA GLY A 54 6.12 -3.12 -0.11
C GLY A 54 5.85 -3.27 -1.62
N MET A 55 5.91 -4.50 -2.15
CA MET A 55 5.57 -4.77 -3.56
C MET A 55 4.11 -4.47 -3.88
N THR A 56 3.19 -4.82 -2.97
CA THR A 56 1.75 -4.57 -3.16
C THR A 56 1.43 -3.08 -3.08
N ILE A 57 1.99 -2.38 -2.08
CA ILE A 57 1.84 -0.93 -1.93
C ILE A 57 2.42 -0.20 -3.15
N GLY A 58 3.63 -0.56 -3.56
CA GLY A 58 4.28 0.03 -4.73
C GLY A 58 3.53 -0.22 -6.03
N THR A 59 2.99 -1.43 -6.21
CA THR A 59 2.14 -1.76 -7.37
C THR A 59 0.86 -0.92 -7.37
N MET A 60 0.21 -0.75 -6.22
CA MET A 60 -1.01 0.08 -6.14
C MET A 60 -0.71 1.54 -6.52
N VAL A 61 0.36 2.13 -5.96
CA VAL A 61 0.81 3.49 -6.31
C VAL A 61 1.08 3.60 -7.82
N TYR A 62 1.79 2.62 -8.38
CA TYR A 62 2.09 2.57 -9.81
C TYR A 62 0.82 2.50 -10.67
N LEU A 63 -0.18 1.71 -10.28
CA LEU A 63 -1.45 1.59 -11.01
C LEU A 63 -2.26 2.89 -10.99
N ILE A 64 -2.10 3.73 -9.96
CA ILE A 64 -2.81 5.00 -9.84
C ILE A 64 -2.18 6.09 -10.72
N ASN A 65 -0.85 6.26 -10.66
CA ASN A 65 -0.19 7.43 -11.28
C ASN A 65 1.12 7.11 -12.03
N GLY A 66 1.50 5.84 -12.17
CA GLY A 66 2.73 5.41 -12.85
C GLY A 66 4.02 5.60 -12.04
N MET A 67 3.95 6.11 -10.81
CA MET A 67 5.11 6.27 -9.93
C MET A 67 5.65 4.90 -9.49
N HIS A 68 6.98 4.76 -9.49
CA HIS A 68 7.66 3.60 -8.92
C HIS A 68 8.30 4.02 -7.59
N PRO A 69 7.63 3.81 -6.46
CA PRO A 69 8.20 4.21 -5.19
C PRO A 69 9.40 3.34 -4.83
N HIS A 70 10.42 4.00 -4.28
CA HIS A 70 11.63 3.37 -3.78
C HIS A 70 11.74 3.60 -2.27
N GLY A 71 12.29 2.64 -1.54
CA GLY A 71 12.54 2.81 -0.11
C GLY A 71 11.28 2.84 0.77
N LEU A 72 10.26 2.04 0.44
CA LEU A 72 9.13 1.78 1.34
C LEU A 72 9.62 0.99 2.56
N ASP A 73 10.03 1.71 3.61
CA ASP A 73 10.52 1.11 4.84
C ASP A 73 9.40 0.38 5.58
N ASN A 74 9.77 -0.68 6.31
CA ASN A 74 8.84 -1.35 7.21
C ASN A 74 8.26 -0.37 8.23
N GLY A 75 6.94 -0.36 8.35
CA GLY A 75 6.22 0.57 9.22
C GLY A 75 6.08 1.99 8.65
N SER A 76 6.38 2.19 7.37
CA SER A 76 5.99 3.40 6.65
C SER A 76 4.51 3.37 6.26
N VAL A 77 3.91 4.54 6.09
CA VAL A 77 2.50 4.75 5.75
C VAL A 77 2.39 5.36 4.35
N THR A 78 1.51 4.82 3.53
CA THR A 78 1.12 5.39 2.23
C THR A 78 -0.35 5.76 2.32
N ILE A 79 -0.69 7.02 2.01
CA ILE A 79 -2.05 7.52 2.06
C ILE A 79 -2.59 7.60 0.64
N LEU A 80 -3.70 6.89 0.42
CA LEU A 80 -4.48 6.94 -0.80
C LEU A 80 -5.84 7.54 -0.45
N GLU A 81 -6.32 8.44 -1.30
CA GLU A 81 -7.71 8.89 -1.24
C GLU A 81 -8.52 8.16 -2.30
N TYR A 82 -9.80 7.94 -2.01
CA TYR A 82 -10.75 7.32 -2.93
C TYR A 82 -12.02 8.15 -2.96
N GLU A 83 -12.40 8.61 -4.14
CA GLU A 83 -13.63 9.37 -4.34
C GLU A 83 -14.19 9.08 -5.73
N ASN A 84 -15.50 8.90 -5.84
CA ASN A 84 -16.21 8.74 -7.12
C ASN A 84 -15.61 7.65 -8.03
N GLY A 85 -15.21 6.51 -7.44
CA GLY A 85 -14.65 5.40 -8.19
C GLY A 85 -13.15 5.49 -8.50
N GLN A 86 -12.46 6.55 -8.08
CA GLN A 86 -11.08 6.83 -8.45
C GLN A 86 -10.17 6.98 -7.23
N PHE A 87 -8.98 6.38 -7.32
CA PHE A 87 -7.91 6.58 -6.34
C PHE A 87 -6.99 7.74 -6.72
N THR A 88 -6.49 8.46 -5.73
CA THR A 88 -5.36 9.39 -5.81
C THR A 88 -4.32 9.04 -4.75
N VAL A 89 -3.06 9.43 -5.00
CA VAL A 89 -1.94 9.19 -4.09
C VAL A 89 -1.59 10.50 -3.40
N GLU A 90 -1.79 10.57 -2.08
CA GLU A 90 -1.47 11.76 -1.29
C GLU A 90 -0.05 11.70 -0.72
N ILE A 91 0.29 10.58 -0.09
CA ILE A 91 1.57 10.39 0.60
C ILE A 91 2.10 8.99 0.31
N VAL A 92 3.41 8.85 0.12
CA VAL A 92 4.06 7.56 -0.11
C VAL A 92 5.21 7.37 0.87
N GLY A 93 5.16 6.26 1.62
CA GLY A 93 6.27 5.82 2.47
C GLY A 93 6.61 6.75 3.65
N ASP A 94 5.63 7.41 4.26
CA ASP A 94 5.83 8.29 5.42
C ASP A 94 6.20 7.51 6.69
N ARG A 95 7.30 7.90 7.33
CA ARG A 95 7.81 7.30 8.56
C ARG A 95 7.47 8.11 9.82
N SER A 96 6.91 9.31 9.64
CA SER A 96 6.61 10.26 10.71
C SER A 96 5.75 9.62 11.81
N TYR A 97 4.74 8.82 11.45
CA TYR A 97 3.87 8.12 12.40
C TYR A 97 4.65 7.23 13.38
N ARG A 98 5.64 6.49 12.88
CA ARG A 98 6.47 5.60 13.71
C ARG A 98 7.44 6.40 14.57
N GLU A 99 8.01 7.47 14.03
CA GLU A 99 8.96 8.34 14.73
C GLU A 99 8.26 9.09 15.88
N LEU A 100 7.12 9.73 15.60
CA LEU A 100 6.27 10.38 16.60
C LEU A 100 5.73 9.38 17.63
N GLY A 101 5.38 8.17 17.19
CA GLY A 101 4.96 7.10 18.09
C GLY A 101 6.05 6.72 19.09
N ARG A 102 7.31 6.63 18.63
CA ARG A 102 8.46 6.38 19.51
C ARG A 102 8.68 7.52 20.50
N GLU A 103 8.67 8.76 20.05
CA GLU A 103 8.85 9.95 20.91
C GLU A 103 7.80 9.99 22.04
N LYS A 104 6.52 9.76 21.71
CA LYS A 104 5.43 9.71 22.69
C LYS A 104 5.57 8.58 23.72
N MET A 105 6.21 7.47 23.36
CA MET A 105 6.47 6.38 24.31
C MET A 105 7.68 6.67 25.20
N GLU A 106 8.62 7.50 24.75
CA GLU A 106 9.82 7.92 25.47
C GLU A 106 9.57 9.13 26.40
N GLU A 107 8.47 9.86 26.20
CA GLU A 107 7.98 10.89 27.12
C GLU A 107 7.71 10.25 28.51
N PRO A 108 8.39 10.70 29.59
CA PRO A 108 8.10 10.22 30.93
C PRO A 108 6.65 10.55 31.25
N SER A 109 5.86 9.54 31.60
CA SER A 109 4.50 9.75 32.10
C SER A 109 4.58 10.75 33.24
N ILE A 110 4.09 11.98 33.02
CA ILE A 110 3.86 12.92 34.11
C ILE A 110 2.75 12.27 34.93
N GLN A 111 3.15 11.54 35.98
CA GLN A 111 2.25 11.00 36.98
C GLN A 111 1.54 12.20 37.60
N SER A 112 0.31 12.46 37.16
CA SER A 112 -0.62 13.32 37.87
C SER A 112 -0.82 12.73 39.27
N LYS A 113 -0.28 13.45 40.26
CA LYS A 113 -0.53 13.24 41.68
C LYS A 113 -2.00 13.42 42.03
#